data_AF-A0A146LCB8-F1
#
_entry.id   AF-A0A146LCB8-F1
#
_cell.length_a   1.000
_cell.length_b   1.000
_cell.length_c   1.000
_cell.angle_alpha   90.00
_cell.angle_beta   90.00
_cell.angle_gamma   90.00
#
_symmetry.space_group_name_H-M   'P 1'
#
loop_
_entity.id
_entity.type
_entity.pdbx_description
1 polymer ?
#
loop_
_entity_poly.entity_id
_entity_poly.type
_entity_poly.pdbx_seq_one_letter_code
_entity_poly.pdbx_strand_id
1 'polypeptide(L)'
;AEGTAREVINRVQKLRKKAHLVPTDEIEVYYVVNPQTSDLTRIAAKYTNFIENTLKVPFIPGEPKNKNVIIQENQQLKSSDTGELNIFLVGPSNENGLPACRFANVHLHESLKCSSNKATVILENPVGHNKLNCSDLKFHVQNIFGLFGQDISLFNASDGKPLTDNDLLTFSGNVVAAPKCLSEIPGKSLKEANQSRKIVCKFTNVAYESQTGTVLLENPSNFISVSKDDVNAQAARVFSSVSNGKIDVRKINVLS
;
A
#
# COMPACT_ATOMS: atom_id res chain seq x y z
N ALA A 1 -11.74 33.43 11.49
CA ALA A 1 -11.05 32.84 10.32
C ALA A 1 -9.81 32.03 10.71
N GLU A 2 -8.83 32.58 11.44
CA GLU A 2 -7.65 31.82 11.90
C GLU A 2 -8.00 30.63 12.81
N GLY A 3 -9.02 30.76 13.67
CA GLY A 3 -9.51 29.66 14.52
C GLY A 3 -9.97 28.42 13.73
N THR A 4 -10.58 28.62 12.56
CA THR A 4 -10.99 27.54 11.65
C THR A 4 -9.76 26.85 11.05
N ALA A 5 -8.72 27.59 10.68
CA ALA A 5 -7.46 27.00 10.21
C ALA A 5 -6.78 26.15 11.29
N ARG A 6 -6.80 26.60 12.56
CA ARG A 6 -6.36 25.79 13.70
C ARG A 6 -7.21 24.53 13.87
N GLU A 7 -8.51 24.61 13.60
CA GLU A 7 -9.38 23.44 13.61
C GLU A 7 -9.01 22.42 12.52
N VAL A 8 -8.71 22.88 11.30
CA VAL A 8 -8.22 22.02 10.20
C VAL A 8 -6.94 21.30 10.60
N ILE A 9 -5.96 22.02 11.16
CA ILE A 9 -4.70 21.45 11.67
C ILE A 9 -5.00 20.34 12.68
N ASN A 10 -5.91 20.60 13.63
CA ASN A 10 -6.31 19.61 14.63
C ASN A 10 -6.97 18.37 13.99
N ARG A 11 -7.76 18.54 12.92
CA ARG A 11 -8.39 17.41 12.21
C ARG A 11 -7.35 16.54 11.52
N VAL A 12 -6.40 17.15 10.82
CA VAL A 12 -5.28 16.45 10.18
C VAL A 12 -4.44 15.68 11.21
N GLN A 13 -4.12 16.31 12.34
CA GLN A 13 -3.35 15.67 13.41
C GLN A 13 -4.09 14.47 14.03
N LYS A 14 -5.41 14.56 14.20
CA LYS A 14 -6.23 13.43 14.66
C LYS A 14 -6.24 12.28 13.66
N LEU A 15 -6.38 12.59 12.37
CA LEU A 15 -6.30 11.57 11.31
C LEU A 15 -4.94 10.88 11.29
N ARG A 16 -3.85 11.63 11.49
CA ARG A 16 -2.50 11.07 11.58
C ARG A 16 -2.38 10.01 12.68
N LYS A 17 -2.88 10.35 13.89
CA LYS A 17 -2.90 9.42 15.03
C LYS A 17 -3.77 8.19 14.76
N LYS A 18 -4.94 8.38 14.13
CA LYS A 18 -5.87 7.31 13.76
C LYS A 18 -5.28 6.37 12.70
N ALA A 19 -4.45 6.90 11.80
CA ALA A 19 -3.68 6.13 10.84
C ALA A 19 -2.41 5.49 11.43
N HIS A 20 -2.15 5.66 12.73
CA HIS A 20 -0.92 5.20 13.42
C HIS A 20 0.38 5.75 12.82
N LEU A 21 0.33 6.96 12.25
CA LEU A 21 1.48 7.63 11.67
C LEU A 21 2.25 8.43 12.73
N VAL A 22 3.57 8.42 12.65
CA VAL A 22 4.50 9.17 13.51
C VAL A 22 4.94 10.48 12.86
N PRO A 23 5.43 11.48 13.62
CA PRO A 23 5.87 12.80 13.11
C PRO A 23 6.84 12.78 11.93
N THR A 24 7.66 11.74 11.83
CA THR A 24 8.67 11.56 10.77
C THR A 24 8.12 10.99 9.48
N ASP A 25 6.88 10.49 9.47
CA ASP A 25 6.30 9.92 8.25
C ASP A 25 6.05 11.03 7.22
N GLU A 26 6.65 10.87 6.05
CA GLU A 26 6.38 11.71 4.88
C GLU A 26 4.94 11.49 4.41
N ILE A 27 4.15 12.56 4.33
CA ILE A 27 2.76 12.52 3.82
C ILE A 27 2.45 13.81 3.06
N GLU A 28 1.46 13.72 2.17
CA GLU A 28 0.74 14.83 1.55
C GLU A 28 -0.69 14.88 2.13
N VAL A 29 -1.26 16.07 2.30
CA VAL A 29 -2.65 16.21 2.76
C VAL A 29 -3.48 16.78 1.62
N TYR A 30 -4.47 16.04 1.13
CA TYR A 30 -5.44 16.54 0.15
C TYR A 30 -6.74 16.90 0.86
N TYR A 31 -7.47 17.87 0.33
CA TYR A 31 -8.77 18.24 0.87
C TYR A 31 -9.79 18.63 -0.20
N VAL A 32 -11.06 18.31 0.09
CA VAL A 32 -12.22 18.75 -0.69
C VAL A 32 -13.22 19.37 0.27
N VAL A 33 -13.77 20.52 -0.10
CA VAL A 33 -14.82 21.20 0.66
C VAL A 33 -16.15 21.10 -0.08
N ASN A 34 -17.18 20.66 0.63
CA ASN A 34 -18.54 20.54 0.11
C ASN A 34 -19.53 21.36 0.97
N PRO A 35 -20.32 22.28 0.40
CA PRO A 35 -20.27 22.75 -0.99
C PRO A 35 -19.05 23.65 -1.23
N GLN A 36 -18.55 23.67 -2.46
CA GLN A 36 -17.39 24.49 -2.86
C GLN A 36 -17.63 26.00 -2.66
N THR A 37 -18.89 26.43 -2.62
CA THR A 37 -19.31 27.81 -2.38
C THR A 37 -19.22 28.24 -0.91
N SER A 38 -18.90 27.33 0.02
CA SER A 38 -18.83 27.63 1.43
C SER A 38 -17.63 28.54 1.78
N ASP A 39 -17.77 29.28 2.88
CA ASP A 39 -16.68 30.09 3.45
C ASP A 39 -15.45 29.26 3.80
N LEU A 40 -15.64 27.96 4.08
CA LEU A 40 -14.56 27.04 4.40
C LEU A 40 -13.59 26.85 3.24
N THR A 41 -14.08 26.85 1.99
CA THR A 41 -13.22 26.80 0.79
C THR A 41 -12.27 28.00 0.77
N ARG A 42 -12.80 29.20 0.99
CA ARG A 42 -12.00 30.44 1.02
C ARG A 42 -10.99 30.44 2.16
N ILE A 43 -11.38 29.95 3.33
CA ILE A 43 -10.49 29.88 4.50
C ILE A 43 -9.37 28.87 4.26
N ALA A 44 -9.68 27.66 3.79
CA ALA A 44 -8.67 26.62 3.52
C ALA A 44 -7.62 27.09 2.50
N ALA A 45 -8.07 27.73 1.41
CA ALA A 45 -7.17 28.32 0.41
C ALA A 45 -6.34 29.48 0.98
N LYS A 46 -6.97 30.42 1.71
CA LYS A 46 -6.27 31.59 2.27
C LYS A 46 -5.21 31.23 3.31
N TYR A 47 -5.44 30.20 4.12
CA TYR A 47 -4.57 29.79 5.22
C TYR A 47 -3.67 28.59 4.87
N THR A 48 -3.55 28.21 3.59
CA THR A 48 -2.73 27.08 3.14
C THR A 48 -1.30 27.17 3.70
N ASN A 49 -0.59 28.29 3.50
CA ASN A 49 0.76 28.49 4.02
C ASN A 49 0.87 28.33 5.55
N PHE A 50 -0.15 28.76 6.30
CA PHE A 50 -0.17 28.64 7.76
C PHE A 50 -0.33 27.17 8.19
N ILE A 51 -1.22 26.45 7.52
CA ILE A 51 -1.48 25.02 7.74
C ILE A 51 -0.24 24.18 7.41
N GLU A 52 0.37 24.40 6.25
CA GLU A 52 1.58 23.69 5.80
C GLU A 52 2.76 23.94 6.74
N ASN A 53 2.99 25.20 7.12
CA ASN A 53 4.10 25.54 8.02
C ASN A 53 3.96 24.93 9.42
N THR A 54 2.72 24.71 9.89
CA THR A 54 2.45 24.11 11.19
C THR A 54 2.52 22.59 11.14
N LEU A 55 1.97 21.98 10.08
CA LEU A 55 1.96 20.52 9.94
C LEU A 55 3.27 19.95 9.37
N LYS A 56 4.08 20.80 8.73
CA LYS A 56 5.30 20.42 7.97
C LYS A 56 5.02 19.43 6.84
N VAL A 57 3.85 19.55 6.21
CA VAL A 57 3.40 18.70 5.09
C VAL A 57 2.63 19.55 4.07
N PRO A 58 2.64 19.17 2.78
CA PRO A 58 1.82 19.83 1.75
C PRO A 58 0.32 19.76 2.06
N PHE A 59 -0.41 20.84 1.78
CA PHE A 59 -1.87 20.94 1.97
C PHE A 59 -2.56 21.36 0.66
N ILE A 60 -3.05 20.37 -0.07
CA ILE A 60 -3.37 20.46 -1.50
C ILE A 60 -4.90 20.41 -1.72
N PRO A 61 -5.51 21.36 -2.46
CA PRO A 61 -6.93 21.29 -2.81
C PRO A 61 -7.20 20.24 -3.88
N GLY A 62 -8.32 19.53 -3.75
CA GLY A 62 -8.80 18.53 -4.71
C GLY A 62 -8.70 17.09 -4.22
N GLU A 63 -9.21 16.16 -5.01
CA GLU A 63 -9.11 14.73 -4.72
C GLU A 63 -7.76 14.16 -5.15
N PRO A 64 -7.15 13.28 -4.34
CA PRO A 64 -5.91 12.62 -4.70
C PRO A 64 -6.13 11.59 -5.82
N LYS A 65 -5.71 11.91 -7.05
CA LYS A 65 -5.77 10.98 -8.21
C LYS A 65 -4.51 10.12 -8.27
N ASN A 66 -4.67 8.79 -8.37
CA ASN A 66 -3.56 7.82 -8.49
C ASN A 66 -2.53 7.89 -7.33
N LYS A 67 -2.98 8.30 -6.14
CA LYS A 67 -2.12 8.54 -4.97
C LYS A 67 -2.48 7.55 -3.84
N ASN A 68 -1.51 7.26 -2.99
CA ASN A 68 -1.69 6.32 -1.87
C ASN A 68 -2.46 6.95 -0.72
N VAL A 69 -3.79 6.88 -0.73
CA VAL A 69 -4.62 7.36 0.38
C VAL A 69 -4.49 6.42 1.58
N ILE A 70 -3.80 6.89 2.62
CA ILE A 70 -3.61 6.16 3.89
C ILE A 70 -4.91 6.15 4.70
N ILE A 71 -5.60 7.30 4.75
CA ILE A 71 -6.87 7.46 5.44
C ILE A 71 -7.65 8.63 4.82
N GLN A 72 -8.97 8.49 4.76
CA GLN A 72 -9.90 9.51 4.32
C GLN A 72 -10.99 9.70 5.37
N GLU A 73 -11.37 10.94 5.65
CA GLU A 73 -12.52 11.23 6.51
C GLU A 73 -13.20 12.55 6.14
N ASN A 74 -14.52 12.51 6.00
CA ASN A 74 -15.36 13.69 5.91
C ASN A 74 -15.65 14.21 7.32
N GLN A 75 -15.40 15.50 7.55
CA GLN A 75 -15.55 16.13 8.85
C GLN A 75 -16.25 17.49 8.75
N GLN A 76 -17.28 17.67 9.57
CA GLN A 76 -17.87 18.98 9.82
C GLN A 76 -17.02 19.74 10.84
N LEU A 77 -16.65 20.98 10.52
CA LEU A 77 -15.93 21.84 11.44
C LEU A 77 -16.91 22.58 12.36
N LYS A 78 -16.56 22.70 13.64
CA LYS A 78 -17.39 23.36 14.66
C LYS A 78 -17.63 24.83 14.34
N SER A 79 -16.75 25.42 13.53
CA SER A 79 -16.77 26.83 13.15
C SER A 79 -17.46 27.09 11.80
N SER A 80 -18.02 26.08 11.14
CA SER A 80 -18.76 26.23 9.88
C SER A 80 -20.14 25.59 9.94
N ASP A 81 -21.19 26.40 9.86
CA ASP A 81 -22.59 25.93 9.91
C ASP A 81 -23.01 25.20 8.61
N THR A 82 -22.27 25.35 7.50
CA THR A 82 -22.74 24.95 6.16
C THR A 82 -21.72 24.21 5.29
N GLY A 83 -20.52 23.86 5.79
CA GLY A 83 -19.47 23.23 4.99
C GLY A 83 -18.85 21.98 5.65
N GLU A 84 -18.67 20.93 4.85
CA GLU A 84 -17.94 19.72 5.21
C GLU A 84 -16.56 19.72 4.56
N LEU A 85 -15.55 19.27 5.33
CA LEU A 85 -14.18 19.12 4.87
C LEU A 85 -13.84 17.63 4.79
N ASN A 86 -13.69 17.13 3.57
CA ASN A 86 -13.14 15.81 3.32
C ASN A 86 -11.62 15.90 3.24
N ILE A 87 -10.93 15.20 4.15
CA ILE A 87 -9.45 15.21 4.24
C ILE A 87 -8.92 13.83 3.87
N PHE A 88 -7.88 13.81 3.05
CA PHE A 88 -7.16 12.61 2.65
C PHE A 88 -5.71 12.76 3.12
N LEU A 89 -5.22 11.81 3.91
CA LEU A 89 -3.78 11.69 4.16
C LEU A 89 -3.21 10.75 3.11
N VAL A 90 -2.25 11.24 2.36
CA VAL A 90 -1.63 10.54 1.25
C VAL A 90 -0.19 10.23 1.61
N GLY A 91 0.21 8.97 1.49
CA GLY A 91 1.60 8.57 1.68
C GLY A 91 2.48 8.97 0.49
N PRO A 92 3.80 8.86 0.62
CA PRO A 92 4.73 9.21 -0.44
C PRO A 92 4.43 8.34 -1.65
N SER A 93 4.14 8.99 -2.78
CA SER A 93 4.04 8.32 -4.06
C SER A 93 5.43 7.79 -4.41
N ASN A 94 5.56 6.46 -4.51
CA ASN A 94 6.59 5.91 -5.38
C ASN A 94 6.29 6.45 -6.78
N GLU A 95 7.29 6.76 -7.60
CA GLU A 95 7.08 7.30 -8.95
C GLU A 95 6.19 6.42 -9.87
N ASN A 96 5.82 5.21 -9.41
CA ASN A 96 4.94 4.24 -10.07
C ASN A 96 3.56 4.04 -9.36
N GLY A 97 3.14 4.95 -8.48
CA GLY A 97 1.85 4.89 -7.78
C GLY A 97 1.75 3.82 -6.68
N LEU A 98 0.53 3.32 -6.44
CA LEU A 98 0.26 2.12 -5.61
C LEU A 98 0.14 0.88 -6.48
N PRO A 99 0.48 -0.32 -5.99
CA PRO A 99 0.10 -1.57 -6.64
C PRO A 99 -1.42 -1.59 -6.90
N ALA A 100 -1.82 -1.84 -8.15
CA ALA A 100 -3.22 -2.04 -8.50
C ALA A 100 -3.80 -3.28 -7.78
N CYS A 101 -2.98 -4.31 -7.63
CA CYS A 101 -3.33 -5.54 -6.95
C CYS A 101 -3.00 -5.52 -5.46
N ARG A 102 -3.80 -6.24 -4.67
CA ARG A 102 -3.47 -6.49 -3.26
C ARG A 102 -2.15 -7.27 -3.14
N PHE A 103 -1.39 -6.95 -2.10
CA PHE A 103 -0.07 -7.52 -1.88
C PHE A 103 0.20 -7.77 -0.40
N ALA A 104 1.17 -8.65 -0.14
CA ALA A 104 1.74 -8.91 1.16
C ALA A 104 3.26 -8.68 1.10
N ASN A 105 3.78 -7.82 1.97
CA ASN A 105 5.22 -7.72 2.19
C ASN A 105 5.64 -8.81 3.16
N VAL A 106 6.51 -9.71 2.74
CA VAL A 106 6.97 -10.83 3.55
C VAL A 106 8.33 -10.50 4.13
N HIS A 107 8.44 -10.64 5.45
CA HIS A 107 9.67 -10.50 6.21
C HIS A 107 10.05 -11.87 6.76
N LEU A 108 11.26 -12.35 6.45
CA LEU A 108 11.77 -13.58 7.03
C LEU A 108 12.19 -13.35 8.48
N HIS A 109 11.87 -14.34 9.32
CA HIS A 109 12.43 -14.45 10.64
C HIS A 109 13.95 -14.67 10.58
N GLU A 110 14.69 -14.14 11.56
CA GLU A 110 16.15 -14.13 11.60
C GLU A 110 16.81 -15.51 11.58
N SER A 111 16.06 -16.54 12.02
CA SER A 111 16.52 -17.92 11.97
C SER A 111 16.54 -18.51 10.55
N LEU A 112 15.80 -17.93 9.60
CA LEU A 112 15.79 -18.33 8.19
C LEU A 112 16.87 -17.54 7.44
N LYS A 113 18.00 -18.18 7.15
CA LYS A 113 19.12 -17.54 6.46
C LYS A 113 18.89 -17.51 4.95
N CYS A 114 18.71 -16.31 4.39
CA CYS A 114 18.59 -16.07 2.96
C CYS A 114 19.38 -14.83 2.55
N SER A 115 19.63 -14.67 1.24
CA SER A 115 20.34 -13.51 0.68
C SER A 115 19.59 -12.19 0.87
N SER A 116 18.26 -12.24 0.90
CA SER A 116 17.37 -11.15 1.29
C SER A 116 16.37 -11.67 2.32
N ASN A 117 16.02 -10.83 3.29
CA ASN A 117 15.01 -11.13 4.30
C ASN A 117 13.66 -10.49 4.00
N LYS A 118 13.49 -9.81 2.86
CA LYS A 118 12.24 -9.14 2.49
C LYS A 118 11.84 -9.45 1.04
N ALA A 119 10.54 -9.58 0.83
CA ALA A 119 9.93 -9.84 -0.47
C ALA A 119 8.53 -9.22 -0.52
N THR A 120 7.97 -9.13 -1.72
CA THR A 120 6.55 -8.83 -1.91
C THR A 120 5.88 -9.99 -2.64
N VAL A 121 4.69 -10.39 -2.21
CA VAL A 121 3.84 -11.33 -2.93
C VAL A 121 2.56 -10.62 -3.33
N ILE A 122 2.18 -10.70 -4.61
CA ILE A 122 0.91 -10.21 -5.11
C ILE A 122 -0.16 -11.26 -4.80
N LEU A 123 -1.23 -10.87 -4.10
CA LEU A 123 -2.25 -11.78 -3.56
C LEU A 123 -3.38 -12.07 -4.55
N GLU A 124 -3.53 -11.24 -5.58
CA GLU A 124 -4.48 -11.43 -6.67
C GLU A 124 -3.94 -10.74 -7.92
N ASN A 125 -4.03 -11.36 -9.10
CA ASN A 125 -3.49 -10.77 -10.31
C ASN A 125 -4.08 -11.41 -11.57
N PRO A 126 -4.82 -10.68 -12.42
CA PRO A 126 -5.15 -9.26 -12.36
C PRO A 126 -6.11 -8.93 -11.20
N VAL A 127 -6.46 -7.65 -11.03
CA VAL A 127 -7.34 -7.18 -9.95
C VAL A 127 -8.62 -8.05 -9.88
N GLY A 128 -8.89 -8.59 -8.69
CA GLY A 128 -10.04 -9.44 -8.41
C GLY A 128 -9.95 -10.90 -8.91
N HIS A 129 -8.88 -11.29 -9.58
CA HIS A 129 -8.69 -12.62 -10.18
C HIS A 129 -7.45 -13.33 -9.62
N ASN A 130 -7.37 -14.66 -9.76
CA ASN A 130 -6.26 -15.49 -9.28
C ASN A 130 -5.87 -15.21 -7.82
N LYS A 131 -6.87 -15.19 -6.94
CA LYS A 131 -6.68 -14.91 -5.52
C LYS A 131 -5.93 -16.07 -4.88
N LEU A 132 -4.86 -15.75 -4.14
CA LEU A 132 -4.06 -16.71 -3.40
C LEU A 132 -4.72 -17.07 -2.07
N ASN A 133 -4.67 -18.34 -1.71
CA ASN A 133 -4.92 -18.80 -0.34
C ASN A 133 -3.60 -18.87 0.46
N CYS A 134 -3.66 -19.25 1.75
CA CYS A 134 -2.48 -19.32 2.61
C CYS A 134 -1.48 -20.38 2.16
N SER A 135 -1.94 -21.48 1.57
CA SER A 135 -1.06 -22.52 1.03
C SER A 135 -0.30 -22.03 -0.19
N ASP A 136 -0.97 -21.31 -1.09
CA ASP A 136 -0.33 -20.70 -2.26
C ASP A 136 0.68 -19.63 -1.83
N LEU A 137 0.29 -18.75 -0.90
CA LEU A 137 1.17 -17.72 -0.35
C LEU A 137 2.43 -18.35 0.28
N LYS A 138 2.26 -19.40 1.09
CA LYS A 138 3.39 -20.14 1.67
C LYS A 138 4.30 -20.71 0.60
N PHE A 139 3.74 -21.32 -0.45
CA PHE A 139 4.51 -21.85 -1.57
C PHE A 139 5.30 -20.76 -2.30
N HIS A 140 4.67 -19.61 -2.57
CA HIS A 140 5.36 -18.46 -3.15
C HIS A 140 6.52 -17.97 -2.28
N VAL A 141 6.31 -17.85 -0.96
CA VAL A 141 7.36 -17.47 0.00
C VAL A 141 8.52 -18.47 -0.03
N GLN A 142 8.23 -19.77 -0.02
CA GLN A 142 9.27 -20.79 -0.09
C GLN A 142 10.09 -20.68 -1.38
N ASN A 143 9.44 -20.47 -2.53
CA ASN A 143 10.13 -20.34 -3.82
C ASN A 143 10.98 -19.07 -3.90
N ILE A 144 10.44 -17.93 -3.44
CA ILE A 144 11.14 -16.63 -3.49
C ILE A 144 12.42 -16.66 -2.66
N PHE A 145 12.37 -17.27 -1.49
CA PHE A 145 13.51 -17.32 -0.56
C PHE A 145 14.35 -18.60 -0.66
N GLY A 146 14.00 -19.52 -1.57
CA GLY A 146 14.72 -20.79 -1.71
C GLY A 146 14.57 -21.73 -0.51
N LEU A 147 13.48 -21.63 0.24
CA LEU A 147 13.16 -22.44 1.43
C LEU A 147 12.44 -23.74 1.05
N PHE A 148 12.83 -24.37 -0.06
CA PHE A 148 12.18 -25.56 -0.59
C PHE A 148 12.15 -26.69 0.45
N GLY A 149 10.96 -27.23 0.70
CA GLY A 149 10.75 -28.31 1.67
C GLY A 149 10.83 -27.91 3.15
N GLN A 150 11.12 -26.64 3.49
CA GLN A 150 11.12 -26.19 4.88
C GLN A 150 9.70 -25.88 5.36
N ASP A 151 9.30 -26.42 6.51
CA ASP A 151 7.98 -26.12 7.08
C ASP A 151 7.98 -24.75 7.77
N ILE A 152 7.40 -23.76 7.10
CA ILE A 152 7.25 -22.39 7.60
C ILE A 152 5.80 -22.08 7.98
N SER A 153 5.63 -21.16 8.93
CA SER A 153 4.37 -20.56 9.33
C SER A 153 4.36 -19.07 8.99
N LEU A 154 3.20 -18.55 8.60
CA LEU A 154 3.00 -17.14 8.25
C LEU A 154 2.22 -16.45 9.36
N PHE A 155 2.72 -15.31 9.83
CA PHE A 155 2.14 -14.51 10.91
C PHE A 155 1.83 -13.11 10.42
N ASN A 156 0.68 -12.56 10.81
CA ASN A 156 0.36 -11.17 10.55
C ASN A 156 1.25 -10.28 11.41
N ALA A 157 1.94 -9.31 10.79
CA ALA A 157 2.83 -8.42 11.50
C ALA A 157 2.14 -7.59 12.59
N SER A 158 0.86 -7.21 12.37
CA SER A 158 0.18 -6.28 13.25
C SER A 158 -0.19 -6.86 14.61
N ASP A 159 -0.56 -8.14 14.66
CA ASP A 159 -1.07 -8.79 15.87
C ASP A 159 -0.29 -10.06 16.26
N GLY A 160 0.65 -10.50 15.43
CA GLY A 160 1.47 -11.70 15.65
C GLY A 160 0.71 -13.01 15.52
N LYS A 161 -0.55 -13.00 15.04
CA LYS A 161 -1.35 -14.22 14.90
C LYS A 161 -1.03 -14.94 13.58
N PRO A 162 -1.17 -16.27 13.53
CA PRO A 162 -1.07 -17.02 12.27
C PRO A 162 -2.09 -16.51 11.24
N LEU A 163 -1.68 -16.35 9.97
CA LEU A 163 -2.61 -15.99 8.90
C LEU A 163 -3.56 -17.14 8.56
N THR A 164 -4.82 -16.79 8.33
CA THR A 164 -5.87 -17.68 7.81
C THR A 164 -6.31 -17.24 6.41
N ASP A 165 -6.96 -18.14 5.66
CA ASP A 165 -7.46 -17.83 4.31
C ASP A 165 -8.47 -16.67 4.32
N ASN A 166 -9.25 -16.53 5.40
CA ASN A 166 -10.19 -15.42 5.56
C ASN A 166 -9.47 -14.07 5.70
N ASP A 167 -8.31 -14.05 6.36
CA ASP A 167 -7.51 -12.84 6.47
C ASP A 167 -7.05 -12.40 5.08
N LEU A 168 -6.60 -13.34 4.24
CA LEU A 168 -6.13 -13.05 2.88
C LEU A 168 -7.19 -12.50 1.93
N LEU A 169 -8.48 -12.59 2.24
CA LEU A 169 -9.54 -11.98 1.43
C LEU A 169 -9.55 -10.45 1.51
N THR A 170 -9.10 -9.89 2.63
CA THR A 170 -9.04 -8.45 2.88
C THR A 170 -7.64 -7.96 3.21
N PHE A 171 -6.66 -8.87 3.28
CA PHE A 171 -5.30 -8.55 3.68
C PHE A 171 -4.62 -7.58 2.70
N SER A 172 -4.07 -6.52 3.27
CA SER A 172 -3.10 -5.62 2.64
C SER A 172 -2.11 -5.18 3.71
N GLY A 173 -0.91 -5.76 3.71
CA GLY A 173 0.02 -5.48 4.80
C GLY A 173 1.27 -6.35 4.85
N ASN A 174 1.81 -6.46 6.06
CA ASN A 174 3.10 -7.11 6.30
C ASN A 174 2.90 -8.48 6.97
N VAL A 175 3.60 -9.48 6.47
CA VAL A 175 3.61 -10.86 6.94
C VAL A 175 5.01 -11.19 7.43
N VAL A 176 5.11 -11.93 8.51
CA VAL A 176 6.36 -12.54 8.96
C VAL A 176 6.31 -14.04 8.68
N ALA A 177 7.31 -14.55 7.97
CA ALA A 177 7.49 -15.98 7.73
C ALA A 177 8.56 -16.52 8.69
N ALA A 178 8.23 -17.55 9.46
CA ALA A 178 9.13 -18.15 10.44
C ALA A 178 9.07 -19.69 10.37
N PRO A 179 10.08 -20.41 10.88
CA PRO A 179 10.00 -21.87 10.99
C PRO A 179 8.81 -22.29 11.85
N LYS A 180 8.10 -23.35 11.48
CA LYS A 180 6.95 -23.83 12.24
C LYS A 180 7.31 -24.35 13.63
N CYS A 181 8.53 -24.86 13.80
CA CYS A 181 9.04 -25.35 15.08
C CYS A 181 9.44 -24.25 16.07
N LEU A 182 9.22 -22.97 15.74
CA LEU A 182 9.57 -21.85 16.60
C LEU A 182 8.76 -21.93 17.91
N SER A 183 9.45 -21.90 19.04
CA SER A 183 8.85 -21.97 20.38
C SER A 183 8.18 -20.66 20.80
N GLU A 184 8.54 -19.55 20.16
CA GLU A 184 8.09 -18.20 20.50
C GLU A 184 7.56 -17.46 19.27
N ILE A 185 6.73 -16.45 19.48
CA ILE A 185 6.20 -15.60 18.40
C ILE A 185 7.34 -14.68 17.88
N PRO A 186 7.47 -14.43 16.56
CA PRO A 186 8.54 -13.62 15.94
C PRO A 186 8.67 -12.13 16.35
N GLY A 187 8.91 -11.82 17.63
CA GLY A 187 8.79 -10.46 18.17
C GLY A 187 9.62 -9.38 17.46
N LYS A 188 10.90 -9.64 17.17
CA LYS A 188 11.79 -8.66 16.52
C LYS A 188 11.39 -8.42 15.06
N SER A 189 11.20 -9.48 14.30
CA SER A 189 10.76 -9.40 12.89
C SER A 189 9.39 -8.75 12.74
N LEU A 190 8.45 -8.96 13.68
CA LEU A 190 7.16 -8.27 13.71
C LEU A 190 7.32 -6.75 13.87
N LYS A 191 8.18 -6.32 14.79
CA LYS A 191 8.46 -4.89 15.01
C LYS A 191 9.06 -4.23 13.78
N GLU A 192 10.03 -4.88 13.14
CA GLU A 192 10.66 -4.39 11.91
C GLU A 192 9.67 -4.35 10.74
N ALA A 193 8.87 -5.41 10.58
CA ALA A 193 7.85 -5.48 9.54
C ALA A 193 6.80 -4.37 9.69
N ASN A 194 6.44 -3.96 10.91
CA ASN A 194 5.45 -2.90 11.14
C ASN A 194 5.94 -1.47 10.89
N GLN A 195 7.24 -1.25 10.64
CA GLN A 195 7.79 0.10 10.45
C GLN A 195 7.33 0.77 9.17
N SER A 196 6.95 0.00 8.14
CA SER A 196 6.45 0.56 6.88
C SER A 196 5.43 -0.38 6.26
N ARG A 197 4.33 0.20 5.74
CA ARG A 197 3.33 -0.51 4.94
C ARG A 197 3.53 -0.33 3.44
N LYS A 198 4.59 0.36 3.02
CA LYS A 198 4.91 0.52 1.60
C LYS A 198 5.34 -0.83 1.03
N ILE A 199 4.97 -1.08 -0.22
CA ILE A 199 5.48 -2.23 -0.97
C ILE A 199 7.02 -2.21 -0.95
N VAL A 200 7.63 -3.35 -0.62
CA VAL A 200 9.09 -3.42 -0.42
C VAL A 200 9.83 -3.64 -1.74
N CYS A 201 9.19 -4.32 -2.69
CA CYS A 201 9.76 -4.57 -4.01
C CYS A 201 9.36 -3.49 -5.02
N LYS A 202 10.25 -3.17 -5.96
CA LYS A 202 9.88 -2.36 -7.12
C LYS A 202 8.82 -3.07 -7.94
N PHE A 203 7.89 -2.31 -8.47
CA PHE A 203 6.78 -2.82 -9.26
C PHE A 203 6.38 -1.81 -10.33
N THR A 204 5.56 -2.26 -11.27
CA THR A 204 4.82 -1.41 -12.19
C THR A 204 3.41 -1.98 -12.36
N ASN A 205 2.43 -1.11 -12.59
CA ASN A 205 1.10 -1.58 -12.94
C ASN A 205 1.01 -1.76 -14.45
N VAL A 206 0.19 -2.71 -14.86
CA VAL A 206 -0.05 -3.01 -16.27
C VAL A 206 -1.55 -3.05 -16.52
N ALA A 207 -1.97 -2.63 -17.70
CA ALA A 207 -3.36 -2.68 -18.13
C ALA A 207 -3.48 -3.38 -19.48
N TYR A 208 -4.49 -4.23 -19.61
CA TYR A 208 -4.85 -4.89 -20.86
C TYR A 208 -6.38 -4.94 -20.94
N GLU A 209 -6.94 -4.38 -22.02
CA GLU A 209 -8.39 -4.21 -22.18
C GLU A 209 -9.01 -3.47 -20.98
N SER A 210 -9.99 -4.07 -20.30
CA SER A 210 -10.64 -3.49 -19.10
C SER A 210 -9.97 -3.93 -17.78
N GLN A 211 -8.89 -4.70 -17.85
CA GLN A 211 -8.25 -5.32 -16.69
C GLN A 211 -6.96 -4.60 -16.33
N THR A 212 -6.69 -4.51 -15.03
CA THR A 212 -5.44 -3.97 -14.49
C THR A 212 -4.76 -5.02 -13.63
N GLY A 213 -3.44 -5.03 -13.63
CA GLY A 213 -2.62 -5.92 -12.80
C GLY A 213 -1.35 -5.24 -12.31
N THR A 214 -0.57 -5.97 -11.52
CA THR A 214 0.71 -5.50 -10.99
C THR A 214 1.82 -6.48 -11.32
N VAL A 215 2.95 -5.99 -11.82
CA VAL A 215 4.16 -6.77 -12.12
C VAL A 215 5.29 -6.31 -11.22
N LEU A 216 5.93 -7.26 -10.53
CA LEU A 216 7.12 -6.98 -9.71
C LEU A 216 8.35 -6.90 -10.60
N LEU A 217 9.12 -5.83 -10.42
CA LEU A 217 10.36 -5.57 -11.16
C LEU A 217 11.58 -6.16 -10.45
N GLU A 218 11.45 -6.56 -9.19
CA GLU A 218 12.45 -7.31 -8.43
C GLU A 218 11.73 -8.12 -7.35
N ASN A 219 12.16 -9.37 -7.10
CA ASN A 219 11.66 -10.17 -5.99
C ASN A 219 12.60 -11.37 -5.77
N PRO A 220 13.26 -11.54 -4.60
CA PRO A 220 13.18 -10.74 -3.36
C PRO A 220 13.59 -9.26 -3.51
N SER A 221 13.42 -8.45 -2.46
CA SER A 221 13.83 -7.04 -2.47
C SER A 221 15.34 -6.88 -2.66
N ASN A 222 15.78 -5.86 -3.39
CA ASN A 222 17.19 -5.63 -3.76
C ASN A 222 17.83 -6.77 -4.57
N PHE A 223 17.02 -7.65 -5.15
CA PHE A 223 17.48 -8.61 -6.16
C PHE A 223 17.56 -7.96 -7.54
N ILE A 224 18.23 -8.61 -8.50
CA ILE A 224 18.46 -8.06 -9.85
C ILE A 224 17.12 -7.67 -10.48
N SER A 225 17.02 -6.42 -10.94
CA SER A 225 15.81 -5.92 -11.57
C SER A 225 15.56 -6.60 -12.92
N VAL A 226 14.30 -6.89 -13.18
CA VAL A 226 13.78 -7.63 -14.34
C VAL A 226 13.94 -6.79 -15.62
N SER A 227 14.30 -7.41 -16.74
CA SER A 227 14.44 -6.73 -18.03
C SER A 227 13.07 -6.30 -18.60
N LYS A 228 13.04 -5.36 -19.55
CA LYS A 228 11.77 -4.94 -20.18
C LYS A 228 11.03 -6.09 -20.88
N ASP A 229 11.76 -7.00 -21.52
CA ASP A 229 11.17 -8.15 -22.20
C ASP A 229 10.56 -9.14 -21.19
N ASP A 230 11.21 -9.33 -20.05
CA ASP A 230 10.69 -10.15 -18.97
C ASP A 230 9.45 -9.53 -18.31
N VAL A 231 9.40 -8.19 -18.16
CA VAL A 231 8.20 -7.48 -17.67
C VAL A 231 7.01 -7.74 -18.59
N ASN A 232 7.21 -7.65 -19.91
CA ASN A 232 6.17 -7.93 -20.90
C ASN A 232 5.71 -9.39 -20.85
N ALA A 233 6.64 -10.34 -20.71
CA ALA A 233 6.32 -11.74 -20.56
C ALA A 233 5.53 -12.03 -19.26
N GLN A 234 5.90 -11.39 -18.15
CA GLN A 234 5.16 -11.49 -16.89
C GLN A 234 3.77 -10.87 -17.00
N ALA A 235 3.64 -9.70 -17.63
CA ALA A 235 2.35 -9.06 -17.85
C ALA A 235 1.42 -9.92 -18.71
N ALA A 236 1.94 -10.58 -19.75
CA ALA A 236 1.17 -11.53 -20.54
C ALA A 236 0.67 -12.72 -19.70
N ARG A 237 1.49 -13.23 -18.77
CA ARG A 237 1.05 -14.30 -17.84
C ARG A 237 -0.07 -13.84 -16.92
N VAL A 238 0.01 -12.60 -16.40
CA VAL A 238 -1.05 -12.02 -15.56
C VAL A 238 -2.40 -12.12 -16.26
N PHE A 239 -2.53 -11.59 -17.48
CA PHE A 239 -3.81 -11.52 -18.17
C PHE A 239 -4.25 -12.85 -18.81
N SER A 240 -3.36 -13.85 -18.93
CA SER A 240 -3.66 -15.10 -19.64
C SER A 240 -4.84 -15.89 -19.06
N SER A 241 -5.07 -15.72 -17.76
CA SER A 241 -6.17 -16.32 -17.01
C SER A 241 -7.55 -15.72 -17.31
N VAL A 242 -7.60 -14.49 -17.82
CA VAL A 242 -8.84 -13.72 -18.02
C VAL A 242 -9.14 -13.41 -19.49
N SER A 243 -8.18 -13.63 -20.39
CA SER A 243 -8.35 -13.44 -21.83
C SER A 243 -8.83 -14.73 -22.50
N ASN A 244 -9.90 -14.67 -23.28
CA ASN A 244 -10.43 -15.79 -24.08
C ASN A 244 -9.58 -16.15 -25.33
N GLY A 245 -8.32 -15.73 -25.39
CA GLY A 245 -7.46 -15.91 -26.56
C GLY A 245 -5.98 -15.60 -26.29
N LYS A 246 -5.15 -15.70 -27.34
CA LYS A 246 -3.72 -15.39 -27.25
C LYS A 246 -3.53 -13.89 -27.02
N ILE A 247 -2.85 -13.52 -25.94
CA ILE A 247 -2.60 -12.12 -25.60
C ILE A 247 -1.65 -11.49 -26.61
N ASP A 248 -2.06 -10.34 -27.13
CA ASP A 248 -1.19 -9.45 -27.90
C ASP A 248 -0.43 -8.54 -26.93
N VAL A 249 0.82 -8.92 -26.65
CA VAL A 249 1.72 -8.22 -25.71
C VAL A 249 1.89 -6.74 -26.07
N ARG A 250 1.71 -6.36 -27.35
CA ARG A 250 1.84 -4.96 -27.81
C ARG A 250 0.69 -4.07 -27.33
N LYS A 251 -0.42 -4.65 -26.90
CA LYS A 251 -1.59 -3.93 -26.37
C LYS A 251 -1.57 -3.80 -24.85
N ILE A 252 -0.56 -4.38 -24.19
CA ILE A 252 -0.36 -4.21 -22.75
C ILE A 252 0.26 -2.84 -22.53
N ASN A 253 -0.44 -2.01 -21.75
CA ASN A 253 0.05 -0.70 -21.35
C ASN A 253 0.74 -0.81 -19.99
N VAL A 254 1.99 -0.35 -19.90
CA VAL A 254 2.68 -0.15 -18.63
C VAL A 254 2.25 1.20 -18.08
N LEU A 255 1.67 1.19 -16.88
CA LEU A 255 1.21 2.38 -16.19
C LEU A 255 2.36 2.93 -15.35
N SER A 256 2.90 4.07 -15.78
CA SER A 256 3.85 4.90 -15.03
C SER A 256 3.11 5.84 -14.09
#